data_AF-A0A673FSP8-F1
#
_entry.id   AF-A0A673FSP8-F1
#
_cell.length_a   1.000
_cell.length_b   1.000
_cell.length_c   1.000
_cell.angle_alpha   90.00
_cell.angle_beta   90.00
_cell.angle_gamma   90.00
#
_symmetry.space_group_name_H-M   'P 1'
#
loop_
_entity.id
_entity.type
_entity.pdbx_description
1 polymer ?
#
loop_
_entity_poly.entity_id
_entity_poly.type
_entity_poly.pdbx_seq_one_letter_code
_entity_poly.pdbx_strand_id
1 'polypeptide(L)'
;LVHLSLVLPESAPTARKALLDNHSNLHKVADYCQNKNLNVQDSRSVIEESKALTTQALASVTYQINTLATSVLNLLDAQTVQDILYKS
;
A
#
# COMPACT_ATOMS: atom_id res chain seq x y z
N LEU A 1 -10.45 -10.04 33.56
CA LEU A 1 -10.88 -8.65 33.24
C LEU A 1 -9.74 -7.73 32.76
N VAL A 2 -8.47 -8.14 32.73
CA VAL A 2 -7.45 -7.59 31.82
C VAL A 2 -6.44 -8.72 31.56
N HIS A 3 -6.18 -9.10 30.30
CA HIS A 3 -5.30 -10.17 29.77
C HIS A 3 -6.14 -11.04 28.83
N LEU A 4 -6.14 -10.92 27.51
CA LEU A 4 -5.06 -10.57 26.62
C LEU A 4 -5.71 -9.98 25.37
N SER A 5 -6.02 -8.67 25.40
CA SER A 5 -6.07 -7.92 24.17
C SER A 5 -4.64 -7.98 23.63
N LEU A 6 -4.34 -9.05 22.89
CA LEU A 6 -3.20 -9.11 22.01
C LEU A 6 -3.32 -7.83 21.19
N VAL A 7 -2.54 -6.82 21.53
CA VAL A 7 -2.38 -5.64 20.69
C VAL A 7 -1.71 -6.21 19.45
N LEU A 8 -2.50 -6.71 18.50
CA LEU A 8 -2.02 -6.92 17.16
C LEU A 8 -1.46 -5.57 16.74
N PRO A 9 -0.19 -5.51 16.30
CA PRO A 9 0.34 -4.27 15.77
C PRO A 9 -0.61 -3.72 14.70
N GLU A 10 -1.17 -2.54 14.96
CA GLU A 10 -2.05 -1.82 14.03
C GLU A 10 -1.38 -1.52 12.69
N SER A 11 -0.05 -1.68 12.63
CA SER A 11 0.76 -1.52 11.42
C SER A 11 0.31 -2.43 10.27
N ALA A 12 -0.04 -3.69 10.51
CA ALA A 12 -0.46 -4.60 9.44
C ALA A 12 -1.85 -4.24 8.87
N PRO A 13 -2.91 -4.04 9.69
CA PRO A 13 -4.19 -3.53 9.21
C PRO A 13 -4.07 -2.16 8.52
N THR A 14 -3.26 -1.25 9.06
CA THR A 14 -3.05 0.09 8.50
C THR A 14 -2.33 0.02 7.15
N ALA A 15 -1.25 -0.77 7.03
CA ALA A 15 -0.53 -0.96 5.77
C ALA A 15 -1.42 -1.60 4.70
N ARG A 16 -2.29 -2.54 5.10
CA ARG A 16 -3.27 -3.14 4.20
C ARG A 16 -4.29 -2.10 3.71
N LYS A 17 -4.79 -1.26 4.60
CA LYS A 17 -5.72 -0.19 4.23
C LYS A 17 -5.08 0.80 3.26
N ALA A 18 -3.85 1.23 3.53
CA ALA A 18 -3.10 2.11 2.62
C ALA A 18 -2.99 1.52 1.21
N LEU A 19 -2.65 0.22 1.09
CA LEU A 19 -2.56 -0.46 -0.21
C LEU A 19 -3.91 -0.50 -0.95
N LEU A 20 -5.01 -0.72 -0.24
CA LEU A 20 -6.37 -0.70 -0.80
C LEU A 20 -6.80 0.70 -1.23
N ASP A 21 -6.52 1.71 -0.41
CA ASP A 21 -6.81 3.11 -0.74
C ASP A 21 -6.00 3.54 -1.98
N ASN A 22 -4.74 3.12 -2.07
CA ASN A 22 -3.90 3.39 -3.23
C ASN A 22 -4.43 2.74 -4.51
N HIS A 23 -5.02 1.54 -4.45
CA HIS A 23 -5.67 0.93 -5.62
C HIS A 23 -6.76 1.83 -6.23
N SER A 24 -7.59 2.46 -5.38
CA SER A 24 -8.59 3.44 -5.84
C SER A 24 -7.93 4.69 -6.43
N ASN A 25 -6.83 5.16 -5.84
CA ASN A 25 -6.10 6.31 -6.35
C ASN A 25 -5.45 6.04 -7.71
N LEU A 26 -4.94 4.82 -7.94
CA LEU A 26 -4.38 4.43 -9.23
C LEU A 26 -5.42 4.40 -10.35
N HIS A 27 -6.67 4.04 -10.05
CA HIS A 27 -7.77 4.17 -11.02
C HIS A 27 -7.98 5.63 -11.42
N LYS A 28 -8.00 6.55 -10.45
CA LYS A 28 -8.13 7.99 -10.73
C LYS A 28 -6.95 8.54 -11.54
N VAL A 29 -5.74 8.06 -11.29
CA VAL A 29 -4.56 8.41 -12.09
C VAL A 29 -4.70 7.91 -13.53
N ALA A 30 -5.18 6.67 -13.72
CA ALA A 30 -5.43 6.14 -15.05
C ALA A 30 -6.50 6.95 -15.80
N ASP A 31 -7.62 7.25 -15.15
CA ASP A 31 -8.69 8.08 -15.69
C ASP A 31 -8.18 9.48 -16.06
N TYR A 32 -7.35 10.08 -15.21
CA TYR A 32 -6.71 11.36 -15.47
C TYR A 32 -5.83 11.32 -16.73
N CYS A 33 -4.93 10.35 -16.83
CA CYS A 33 -4.03 10.20 -17.98
C CYS A 33 -4.84 10.02 -19.28
N GLN A 34 -5.88 9.18 -19.25
CA GLN A 34 -6.75 8.93 -20.39
C GLN A 34 -7.50 10.19 -20.81
N ASN A 35 -8.17 10.86 -19.87
CA ASN A 35 -8.92 12.07 -20.15
C ASN A 35 -8.03 13.19 -20.66
N LYS A 36 -6.82 13.32 -20.12
CA LYS A 36 -5.87 14.33 -20.58
C LYS A 36 -5.40 14.04 -22.01
N ASN A 37 -5.15 12.77 -22.34
CA ASN A 37 -4.75 12.36 -23.68
C ASN A 37 -5.79 12.68 -24.75
N LEU A 38 -7.09 12.55 -24.43
CA LEU A 38 -8.19 12.85 -25.34
C LEU A 38 -8.38 14.35 -25.62
N ASN A 39 -7.87 15.22 -24.75
CA ASN A 39 -8.21 16.66 -24.75
C ASN A 39 -7.05 17.59 -25.14
N VAL A 40 -5.87 17.07 -25.51
CA VAL A 40 -4.70 17.90 -25.85
C VAL A 40 -4.35 17.87 -27.34
N GLN A 41 -3.81 19.00 -27.84
CA GLN A 41 -3.25 19.07 -29.20
C GLN A 41 -1.79 18.59 -29.27
N ASP A 42 -1.00 18.80 -28.21
CA ASP A 42 0.36 18.28 -28.10
C ASP A 42 0.39 17.00 -27.27
N SER A 43 0.56 15.86 -27.95
CA SER A 43 0.56 14.55 -27.31
C SER A 43 1.86 14.23 -26.56
N ARG A 44 2.98 14.90 -26.86
CA ARG A 44 4.28 14.56 -26.24
C ARG A 44 4.31 14.90 -24.76
N SER A 45 3.85 16.09 -24.39
CA SER A 45 3.80 16.52 -22.99
C SER A 45 2.92 15.60 -22.13
N VAL A 46 1.78 15.15 -22.66
CA VAL A 46 0.90 14.20 -21.95
C VAL A 46 1.51 12.81 -21.80
N ILE A 47 2.26 12.33 -22.81
CA ILE A 47 2.95 11.04 -22.72
C ILE A 47 4.03 11.08 -21.64
N GLU A 48 4.84 12.14 -21.58
CA GLU A 48 5.90 12.27 -20.57
C GLU A 48 5.33 12.37 -19.15
N GLU A 49 4.23 13.10 -18.96
CA GLU A 49 3.54 13.15 -17.67
C GLU A 49 2.93 11.79 -17.29
N SER A 50 2.30 11.10 -18.24
CA SER A 50 1.73 9.76 -18.00
C SER A 50 2.82 8.76 -17.61
N LYS A 51 4.00 8.86 -18.21
CA LYS A 51 5.18 8.05 -17.86
C LYS A 51 5.70 8.37 -16.46
N ALA A 52 5.75 9.65 -16.09
CA ALA A 52 6.14 10.07 -14.74
C ALA A 52 5.16 9.53 -13.70
N LEU A 53 3.85 9.67 -13.92
CA LEU A 53 2.80 9.14 -13.05
C LEU A 53 2.86 7.61 -12.96
N THR A 54 3.14 6.92 -14.06
CA THR A 54 3.32 5.45 -14.07
C THR A 54 4.53 5.04 -13.23
N THR A 55 5.64 5.77 -13.33
CA THR A 55 6.85 5.52 -12.54
C THR A 55 6.57 5.73 -11.04
N GLN A 56 5.86 6.80 -10.70
CA GLN A 56 5.45 7.08 -9.32
C GLN A 56 4.49 6.01 -8.78
N ALA A 57 3.52 5.57 -9.58
CA ALA A 57 2.60 4.49 -9.25
C ALA A 57 3.34 3.19 -8.93
N LEU A 58 4.30 2.80 -9.79
CA LEU A 58 5.12 1.61 -9.61
C LEU A 58 5.92 1.67 -8.29
N ALA A 59 6.59 2.80 -8.03
CA ALA A 59 7.33 3.00 -6.78
C ALA A 59 6.41 2.93 -5.55
N SER A 60 5.25 3.59 -5.62
CA SER A 60 4.26 3.63 -4.55
C SER A 60 3.71 2.24 -4.19
N VAL A 61 3.35 1.44 -5.19
CA VAL A 61 2.85 0.07 -4.97
C VAL A 61 3.94 -0.82 -4.41
N THR A 62 5.15 -0.75 -4.94
CA THR A 62 6.30 -1.55 -4.47
C THR A 62 6.59 -1.29 -2.99
N TYR A 63 6.63 0.00 -2.61
CA TYR A 63 6.82 0.39 -1.22
C TYR A 63 5.71 -0.15 -0.30
N GLN A 64 4.44 0.00 -0.70
CA GLN A 64 3.31 -0.43 0.13
C GLN A 64 3.23 -1.95 0.28
N ILE A 65 3.55 -2.71 -0.78
CA ILE A 65 3.65 -4.18 -0.70
C ILE A 65 4.76 -4.57 0.29
N ASN A 66 5.94 -3.95 0.18
CA ASN A 66 7.04 -4.21 1.10
C ASN A 66 6.64 -3.89 2.56
N THR A 67 6.06 -2.71 2.80
CA THR A 67 5.60 -2.30 4.14
C THR A 67 4.55 -3.26 4.72
N LEU A 68 3.59 -3.71 3.90
CA LEU A 68 2.60 -4.69 4.34
C LEU A 68 3.25 -6.04 4.68
N ALA A 69 4.13 -6.55 3.82
CA ALA A 69 4.83 -7.80 4.04
C ALA A 69 5.65 -7.76 5.35
N THR A 70 6.44 -6.70 5.56
CA THR A 70 7.20 -6.51 6.81
C THR A 70 6.27 -6.42 8.02
N SER A 71 5.15 -5.70 7.92
CA SER A 71 4.21 -5.56 9.04
C SER A 71 3.55 -6.88 9.42
N VAL A 72 3.23 -7.72 8.43
CA VAL A 72 2.67 -9.06 8.66
C VAL A 72 3.70 -10.00 9.28
N LEU A 73 4.95 -10.00 8.81
CA LEU A 73 6.02 -10.79 9.41
C LEU A 73 6.22 -10.43 10.89
N ASN A 74 6.32 -9.13 11.19
CA ASN A 74 6.46 -8.64 12.57
C ASN A 74 5.27 -9.05 13.46
N LEU A 75 4.06 -9.06 12.92
CA LEU A 75 2.87 -9.53 13.63
C LEU A 75 2.95 -11.03 13.95
N LEU A 76 3.40 -11.86 13.00
CA LEU A 76 3.56 -13.30 13.20
C LEU A 76 4.67 -13.61 14.23
N ASP A 77 5.77 -12.87 14.18
CA ASP A 77 6.86 -12.99 15.17
C ASP A 77 6.37 -12.63 16.58
N ALA A 78 5.62 -11.53 16.71
CA ALA A 78 5.04 -11.12 17.98
C ALA A 78 4.06 -12.17 18.54
N GLN A 79 3.22 -12.75 17.69
CA GLN A 79 2.31 -13.85 18.06
C GLN A 79 3.07 -15.11 18.49
N THR A 80 4.16 -15.44 17.82
CA THR A 80 4.98 -16.62 18.14
C THR A 80 5.67 -16.46 19.50
N VAL A 81 6.28 -15.30 19.76
CA VAL A 81 6.89 -15.00 21.07
C VAL A 81 5.84 -15.06 22.17
N GLN A 82 4.66 -14.49 21.92
CA GLN A 82 3.56 -14.54 22.87
C GLN A 82 3.13 -15.98 23.19
N ASP A 83 2.87 -16.82 22.17
CA ASP A 83 2.48 -18.22 22.37
C ASP A 83 3.51 -19.01 23.19
N ILE A 84 4.81 -18.79 22.95
CA ILE A 84 5.88 -19.42 23.73
C ILE A 84 5.84 -18.99 25.20
N LEU A 85 5.69 -17.68 25.47
CA LEU A 85 5.65 -17.15 26.83
C LEU A 85 4.42 -17.63 27.62
N TYR A 86 3.27 -17.82 26.97
CA TYR A 86 2.04 -18.32 27.63
C TYR A 86 2.04 -19.84 27.85
N LYS A 87 2.93 -20.58 27.18
CA LYS A 87 3.11 -22.03 27.34
C LYS A 87 4.23 -22.42 28.32
N SER A 88 5.01 -21.45 28.78
CA SER A 88 6.11 -21.59 29.76
C SER A 88 5.59 -21.44 31.19
#